data_AF-A0AA48LZ86-F1
#
_entry.id   AF-A0AA48LZ86-F1
#
_cell.length_a   1.000
_cell.length_b   1.000
_cell.length_c   1.000
_cell.angle_alpha   90.00
_cell.angle_beta   90.00
_cell.angle_gamma   90.00
#
_symmetry.space_group_name_H-M   'P 1'
#
loop_
_entity.id
_entity.type
_entity.pdbx_description
1 polymer ?
#
loop_
_entity_poly.entity_id
_entity_poly.type
_entity_poly.pdbx_seq_one_letter_code
_entity_poly.pdbx_strand_id
1 'polypeptide(L)'
;MAMISALGVNPTVYSNINFVINNDLDCCAWGGSFVYQNKLYGATWEPPWGQETGVYVHEMGHSLGLPHSGWKYFAYDSPWDDMSRGIAAQRVQCGSYRSANSSGGLNALYCTEPGGGYISAHKEALSWIPAANKVVVNSISTQTVTLEANSAPLGAAAKMIKICLPGLSCTGSTAHFLTVEARMKTAQYERGLPGEGVMIHDVVMNRRAVGSGDPCFFNTQSGWAMPFDATDSDYRAAPYCDSGGRTYPNYALFNAQYGVGGSVASALYGVQVDVLSKTSSSFSVKVTRTK
;
A
#
# COMPACT_ATOMS: atom_id res chain seq x y z
N MET A 1 8.01 28.41 6.62
CA MET A 1 9.19 28.14 7.48
C MET A 1 9.83 29.41 8.04
N ALA A 2 10.24 30.39 7.24
CA ALA A 2 10.81 31.65 7.77
C ALA A 2 9.90 32.37 8.78
N MET A 3 8.59 32.42 8.51
CA MET A 3 7.61 33.02 9.41
C MET A 3 7.52 32.30 10.77
N ILE A 4 7.52 30.96 10.80
CA ILE A 4 7.48 30.23 12.08
C ILE A 4 8.78 30.40 12.87
N SER A 5 9.93 30.51 12.19
CA SER A 5 11.21 30.83 12.83
C SER A 5 11.21 32.24 13.44
N ALA A 6 10.60 33.20 12.76
CA ALA A 6 10.43 34.56 13.29
C ALA A 6 9.54 34.59 14.54
N LEU A 7 8.63 33.62 14.70
CA LEU A 7 7.82 33.42 15.90
C LEU A 7 8.54 32.62 17.01
N GLY A 8 9.84 32.34 16.83
CA GLY A 8 10.64 31.61 17.82
C GLY A 8 10.52 30.09 17.78
N VAL A 9 9.77 29.53 16.82
CA VAL A 9 9.72 28.08 16.61
C VAL A 9 11.01 27.64 15.94
N ASN A 10 11.75 26.71 16.55
CA ASN A 10 12.92 26.12 15.91
C ASN A 10 12.50 25.02 14.92
N PRO A 11 12.56 25.23 13.59
CA PRO A 11 12.14 24.22 12.62
C PRO A 11 13.12 23.03 12.54
N THR A 12 14.34 23.13 13.07
CA THR A 12 15.35 22.08 12.89
C THR A 12 15.07 20.83 13.71
N VAL A 13 14.17 20.89 14.71
CA VAL A 13 13.79 19.73 15.53
C VAL A 13 12.71 18.85 14.89
N TYR A 14 12.07 19.32 13.82
CA TYR A 14 11.01 18.57 13.13
C TYR A 14 11.57 17.83 11.92
N SER A 15 11.06 16.62 11.65
CA SER A 15 11.41 15.85 10.44
C SER A 15 10.40 16.03 9.31
N ASN A 16 9.19 16.48 9.64
CA ASN A 16 8.07 16.57 8.70
C ASN A 16 7.29 17.88 8.91
N ILE A 17 6.77 18.47 7.83
CA ILE A 17 5.99 19.71 7.84
C ILE A 17 4.72 19.51 7.03
N ASN A 18 3.56 19.66 7.66
CA ASN A 18 2.28 19.62 6.97
C ASN A 18 1.85 21.03 6.56
N PHE A 19 1.65 21.26 5.26
CA PHE A 19 1.09 22.49 4.73
C PHE A 19 -0.42 22.32 4.57
N VAL A 20 -1.18 22.99 5.44
CA VAL A 20 -2.64 22.94 5.44
C VAL A 20 -3.19 24.20 4.78
N ILE A 21 -3.98 24.03 3.71
CA ILE A 21 -4.41 25.12 2.83
C ILE A 21 -5.93 25.27 2.89
N ASN A 22 -6.45 26.50 2.81
CA ASN A 22 -7.87 26.79 2.94
C ASN A 22 -8.65 26.75 1.61
N ASN A 23 -8.01 26.35 0.51
CA ASN A 23 -8.63 26.17 -0.80
C ASN A 23 -7.83 25.17 -1.64
N ASP A 24 -8.28 24.93 -2.86
CA ASP A 24 -7.60 24.08 -3.83
C ASP A 24 -6.14 24.50 -4.01
N LEU A 25 -5.24 23.51 -4.02
CA LEU A 25 -3.81 23.68 -4.27
C LEU A 25 -3.50 23.51 -5.77
N ASP A 26 -4.22 22.60 -6.42
CA ASP A 26 -4.32 22.34 -7.86
C ASP A 26 -5.34 21.20 -8.04
N CYS A 27 -4.99 20.08 -8.70
CA CYS A 27 -5.82 18.90 -8.76
C CYS A 27 -5.84 18.08 -7.46
N CYS A 28 -4.81 18.21 -6.62
CA CYS A 28 -4.33 17.09 -5.84
C CYS A 28 -3.88 17.49 -4.43
N ALA A 29 -3.94 16.53 -3.52
CA ALA A 29 -3.09 16.53 -2.34
C ALA A 29 -1.71 15.99 -2.74
N TRP A 30 -0.69 16.37 -2.00
CA TRP A 30 0.68 15.95 -2.31
C TRP A 30 1.44 15.59 -1.05
N GLY A 31 2.31 14.60 -1.18
CA GLY A 31 3.30 14.23 -0.19
C GLY A 31 4.66 14.07 -0.83
N GLY A 32 5.70 14.27 -0.04
CA GLY A 32 7.07 14.15 -0.52
C GLY A 32 8.04 14.91 0.36
N SER A 33 8.95 15.66 -0.23
CA SER A 33 9.95 16.39 0.54
C SER A 33 10.22 17.77 -0.02
N PHE A 34 10.72 18.65 0.83
CA PHE A 34 11.23 19.95 0.42
C PHE A 34 12.47 20.31 1.23
N VAL A 35 13.30 21.19 0.66
CA VAL A 35 14.53 21.65 1.30
C VAL A 35 14.32 23.06 1.86
N TYR A 36 14.66 23.24 3.14
CA TYR A 36 14.71 24.56 3.77
C TYR A 36 15.97 24.69 4.61
N GLN A 37 16.75 25.75 4.38
CA GLN A 37 18.04 25.99 5.07
C GLN A 37 18.95 24.75 5.09
N ASN A 38 19.14 24.13 3.92
CA ASN A 38 19.96 22.93 3.70
C ASN A 38 19.52 21.67 4.48
N LYS A 39 18.34 21.68 5.11
CA LYS A 39 17.72 20.49 5.68
C LYS A 39 16.60 19.99 4.76
N LEU A 40 16.62 18.69 4.47
CA LEU A 40 15.52 18.00 3.83
C LEU A 40 14.44 17.68 4.89
N TYR A 41 13.21 18.05 4.58
CA TYR A 41 12.04 17.74 5.39
C TYR A 41 11.10 16.87 4.57
N GLY A 42 10.47 15.88 5.21
CA GLY A 42 9.21 15.35 4.70
C GLY A 42 8.16 16.47 4.69
N ALA A 43 7.25 16.45 3.73
CA ALA A 43 6.13 17.38 3.70
C ALA A 43 4.89 16.78 3.08
N THR A 44 3.75 17.32 3.50
CA THR A 44 2.45 17.15 2.85
C THR A 44 1.88 18.52 2.49
N TRP A 45 1.07 18.57 1.44
CA TRP A 45 0.33 19.75 1.01
C TRP A 45 -1.13 19.37 0.83
N GLU A 46 -1.95 19.85 1.76
CA GLU A 46 -3.29 19.32 2.00
C GLU A 46 -4.37 20.37 1.69
N PRO A 47 -5.03 20.28 0.51
CA PRO A 47 -6.20 21.09 0.22
C PRO A 47 -7.37 20.68 1.14
N PRO A 48 -8.47 21.46 1.22
CA PRO A 48 -9.57 21.18 2.14
C PRO A 48 -10.12 19.75 2.08
N TRP A 49 -10.18 19.14 0.90
CA TRP A 49 -10.67 17.77 0.73
C TRP A 49 -9.65 16.68 1.11
N GLY A 50 -8.35 17.01 1.14
CA GLY A 50 -7.26 16.12 1.58
C GLY A 50 -7.00 16.17 3.09
N GLN A 51 -7.60 17.15 3.79
CA GLN A 51 -7.52 17.29 5.26
C GLN A 51 -8.37 16.27 6.01
N GLU A 52 -8.27 15.01 5.60
CA GLU A 52 -8.97 13.87 6.16
C GLU A 52 -8.01 12.68 6.25
N THR A 53 -8.24 11.75 7.17
CA THR A 53 -7.20 10.79 7.56
C THR A 53 -6.79 9.80 6.48
N GLY A 54 -7.63 9.48 5.49
CA GLY A 54 -7.27 8.59 4.39
C GLY A 54 -6.19 9.20 3.48
N VAL A 55 -6.47 10.38 2.92
CA VAL A 55 -5.53 11.16 2.11
C VAL A 55 -4.30 11.53 2.91
N TYR A 56 -4.46 11.99 4.17
CA TYR A 56 -3.31 12.32 5.01
C TYR A 56 -2.35 11.15 5.21
N VAL A 57 -2.87 9.92 5.41
CA VAL A 57 -2.01 8.74 5.52
C VAL A 57 -1.25 8.51 4.22
N HIS A 58 -1.92 8.59 3.06
CA HIS A 58 -1.28 8.47 1.75
C HIS A 58 -0.13 9.47 1.56
N GLU A 59 -0.41 10.76 1.75
CA GLU A 59 0.59 11.81 1.54
C GLU A 59 1.70 11.77 2.60
N MET A 60 1.35 11.41 3.85
CA MET A 60 2.36 11.16 4.88
C MET A 60 3.28 10.00 4.49
N GLY A 61 2.77 8.96 3.84
CA GLY A 61 3.59 7.88 3.31
C GLY A 61 4.64 8.35 2.31
N HIS A 62 4.24 9.21 1.35
CA HIS A 62 5.19 9.87 0.45
C HIS A 62 6.20 10.74 1.18
N SER A 63 5.77 11.44 2.23
CA SER A 63 6.67 12.26 3.03
C SER A 63 7.71 11.45 3.82
N LEU A 64 7.43 10.17 4.05
CA LEU A 64 8.35 9.18 4.63
C LEU A 64 9.18 8.46 3.56
N GLY A 65 9.02 8.82 2.27
CA GLY A 65 9.77 8.27 1.16
C GLY A 65 9.16 7.02 0.53
N LEU A 66 7.91 6.68 0.83
CA LEU A 66 7.22 5.56 0.19
C LEU A 66 6.75 5.98 -1.21
N PRO A 67 7.04 5.19 -2.26
CA PRO A 67 6.40 5.36 -3.56
C PRO A 67 4.96 4.79 -3.51
N HIS A 68 4.23 4.89 -4.62
CA HIS A 68 2.98 4.16 -4.72
C HIS A 68 3.19 2.63 -4.70
N SER A 69 2.11 1.90 -4.49
CA SER A 69 1.93 0.50 -4.89
C SER A 69 0.80 0.41 -5.94
N GLY A 70 0.25 -0.77 -6.23
CA GLY A 70 -0.92 -0.88 -7.12
C GLY A 70 -0.94 -2.20 -7.87
N TRP A 71 -1.60 -2.24 -9.03
CA TRP A 71 -1.63 -3.38 -9.94
C TRP A 71 -0.88 -3.13 -11.24
N LYS A 72 -0.72 -4.19 -12.05
CA LYS A 72 0.01 -4.17 -13.33
C LYS A 72 -0.35 -2.99 -14.24
N TYR A 73 -1.55 -2.43 -14.08
CA TYR A 73 -2.08 -1.37 -14.92
C TYR A 73 -2.11 0.01 -14.27
N PHE A 74 -2.16 0.16 -12.94
CA PHE A 74 -2.34 1.46 -12.30
C PHE A 74 -1.82 1.51 -10.87
N ALA A 75 -1.42 2.70 -10.43
CA ALA A 75 -0.91 2.92 -9.07
C ALA A 75 -2.03 3.12 -8.01
N TYR A 76 -3.27 3.43 -8.38
CA TYR A 76 -4.37 3.68 -7.42
C TYR A 76 -5.56 2.72 -7.57
N ASP A 77 -5.29 1.43 -7.74
CA ASP A 77 -6.31 0.40 -7.90
C ASP A 77 -6.34 -0.66 -6.79
N SER A 78 -5.29 -0.77 -5.97
CA SER A 78 -5.24 -1.74 -4.88
C SER A 78 -5.94 -1.21 -3.64
N PRO A 79 -7.03 -1.86 -3.17
CA PRO A 79 -7.70 -1.48 -1.93
C PRO A 79 -6.95 -1.94 -0.67
N TRP A 80 -5.84 -2.68 -0.82
CA TRP A 80 -5.10 -3.29 0.28
C TRP A 80 -3.97 -2.42 0.81
N ASP A 81 -3.69 -1.29 0.17
CA ASP A 81 -2.58 -0.42 0.55
C ASP A 81 -2.99 1.03 0.48
N ASP A 82 -2.72 1.77 1.56
CA ASP A 82 -2.99 3.21 1.57
C ASP A 82 -2.07 3.98 0.64
N MET A 83 -0.93 3.42 0.20
CA MET A 83 -0.10 3.97 -0.88
C MET A 83 -0.61 3.63 -2.30
N SER A 84 -1.82 3.08 -2.41
CA SER A 84 -2.53 2.86 -3.67
C SER A 84 -3.93 3.46 -3.57
N ARG A 85 -4.98 2.73 -3.94
CA ARG A 85 -6.37 3.19 -3.78
C ARG A 85 -6.74 3.37 -2.31
N GLY A 86 -6.22 2.50 -1.45
CA GLY A 86 -6.71 2.31 -0.09
C GLY A 86 -8.18 1.87 -0.06
N ILE A 87 -8.70 1.71 1.14
CA ILE A 87 -10.12 1.48 1.38
C ILE A 87 -10.51 2.18 2.66
N ALA A 88 -11.74 2.67 2.74
CA ALA A 88 -12.26 3.29 3.96
C ALA A 88 -13.07 2.27 4.77
N ALA A 89 -12.83 2.19 6.08
CA ALA A 89 -13.71 1.47 7.01
C ALA A 89 -15.04 2.20 7.19
N GLN A 90 -14.99 3.53 7.17
CA GLN A 90 -16.15 4.40 7.25
C GLN A 90 -15.89 5.68 6.45
N ARG A 91 -16.95 6.27 5.89
CA ARG A 91 -16.90 7.58 5.23
C ARG A 91 -18.16 8.37 5.56
N VAL A 92 -17.98 9.58 6.06
CA VAL A 92 -19.08 10.49 6.39
C VAL A 92 -18.83 11.85 5.77
N GLN A 93 -19.89 12.52 5.30
CA GLN A 93 -19.77 13.93 4.94
C GLN A 93 -19.59 14.72 6.23
N CYS A 94 -18.55 15.55 6.30
CA CYS A 94 -18.19 16.29 7.51
C CYS A 94 -18.05 17.79 7.30
N GLY A 95 -18.31 18.29 6.09
CA GLY A 95 -18.29 19.73 5.84
C GLY A 95 -18.50 20.08 4.37
N SER A 96 -18.14 21.32 4.05
CA SER A 96 -18.07 21.80 2.67
C SER A 96 -17.16 23.03 2.59
N TYR A 97 -16.66 23.32 1.40
CA TYR A 97 -15.89 24.54 1.12
C TYR A 97 -16.23 25.09 -0.26
N ARG A 98 -15.93 26.38 -0.48
CA ARG A 98 -16.05 27.01 -1.81
C ARG A 98 -14.76 26.80 -2.58
N SER A 99 -14.82 25.94 -3.58
CA SER A 99 -13.66 25.55 -4.39
C SER A 99 -13.35 26.58 -5.46
N ALA A 100 -12.09 27.00 -5.51
CA ALA A 100 -11.57 27.84 -6.57
C ALA A 100 -11.58 27.09 -7.92
N ASN A 101 -11.31 25.78 -7.91
CA ASN A 101 -11.38 24.94 -9.11
C ASN A 101 -12.80 24.86 -9.70
N SER A 102 -13.83 25.05 -8.86
CA SER A 102 -15.24 25.07 -9.28
C SER A 102 -15.82 26.48 -9.38
N SER A 103 -15.01 27.51 -9.65
CA SER A 103 -15.46 28.92 -9.76
C SER A 103 -16.26 29.41 -8.53
N GLY A 104 -15.86 28.99 -7.33
CA GLY A 104 -16.53 29.31 -6.06
C GLY A 104 -17.72 28.40 -5.71
N GLY A 105 -17.93 27.34 -6.50
CA GLY A 105 -18.91 26.29 -6.25
C GLY A 105 -18.70 25.59 -4.91
N LEU A 106 -19.79 25.13 -4.29
CA LEU A 106 -19.75 24.46 -2.99
C LEU A 106 -19.43 22.97 -3.19
N ASN A 107 -18.29 22.53 -2.67
CA ASN A 107 -17.87 21.12 -2.69
C ASN A 107 -18.05 20.51 -1.30
N ALA A 108 -18.61 19.30 -1.25
CA ALA A 108 -18.75 18.53 -0.01
C ALA A 108 -17.39 17.98 0.44
N LEU A 109 -17.14 18.03 1.76
CA LEU A 109 -15.98 17.42 2.40
C LEU A 109 -16.39 16.09 3.05
N TYR A 110 -15.52 15.10 2.92
CA TYR A 110 -15.72 13.78 3.52
C TYR A 110 -14.58 13.47 4.47
N CYS A 111 -14.93 12.89 5.62
CA CYS A 111 -13.98 12.39 6.59
C CYS A 111 -14.01 10.86 6.50
N THR A 112 -12.88 10.25 6.17
CA THR A 112 -12.78 8.78 6.06
C THR A 112 -12.00 8.20 7.22
N GLU A 113 -12.41 7.04 7.71
CA GLU A 113 -11.58 6.20 8.56
C GLU A 113 -10.77 5.26 7.64
N PRO A 114 -9.43 5.30 7.65
CA PRO A 114 -8.61 4.40 6.84
C PRO A 114 -8.89 2.94 7.21
N GLY A 115 -8.92 2.09 6.18
CA GLY A 115 -9.50 0.75 6.24
C GLY A 115 -8.56 -0.38 5.80
N GLY A 116 -7.26 -0.10 5.61
CA GLY A 116 -6.27 -1.08 5.19
C GLY A 116 -4.86 -0.82 5.70
N GLY A 117 -4.39 0.42 5.83
CA GLY A 117 -3.02 0.66 6.24
C GLY A 117 -1.99 0.25 5.17
N TYR A 118 -0.71 0.31 5.54
CA TYR A 118 0.38 -0.05 4.63
C TYR A 118 0.63 -1.55 4.52
N ILE A 119 0.87 -2.02 3.29
CA ILE A 119 1.37 -3.37 3.01
C ILE A 119 2.74 -3.61 3.65
N SER A 120 3.08 -4.88 3.87
CA SER A 120 4.35 -5.28 4.50
C SER A 120 5.59 -4.78 3.77
N ALA A 121 5.54 -4.61 2.44
CA ALA A 121 6.66 -4.07 1.67
C ALA A 121 6.99 -2.61 2.09
N HIS A 122 5.96 -1.77 2.25
CA HIS A 122 6.10 -0.41 2.75
C HIS A 122 6.55 -0.38 4.21
N LYS A 123 5.97 -1.22 5.07
CA LYS A 123 6.38 -1.33 6.48
C LYS A 123 7.83 -1.77 6.62
N GLU A 124 8.31 -2.71 5.79
CA GLU A 124 9.72 -3.11 5.73
C GLU A 124 10.62 -1.94 5.29
N ALA A 125 10.23 -1.18 4.26
CA ALA A 125 11.00 -0.02 3.80
C ALA A 125 11.16 1.05 4.90
N LEU A 126 10.13 1.23 5.73
CA LEU A 126 10.17 2.11 6.90
C LEU A 126 10.84 1.48 8.13
N SER A 127 11.32 0.23 8.03
CA SER A 127 11.86 -0.54 9.16
C SER A 127 10.87 -0.74 10.32
N TRP A 128 9.57 -0.74 10.03
CA TRP A 128 8.50 -0.97 11.02
C TRP A 128 8.26 -2.46 11.31
N ILE A 129 8.85 -3.35 10.51
CA ILE A 129 8.88 -4.79 10.77
C ILE A 129 10.28 -5.15 11.30
N PRO A 130 10.44 -5.46 12.60
CA PRO A 130 11.72 -5.88 13.14
C PRO A 130 12.24 -7.14 12.45
N ALA A 131 13.57 -7.32 12.43
CA ALA A 131 14.20 -8.50 11.84
C ALA A 131 13.70 -9.82 12.46
N ALA A 132 13.38 -9.84 13.76
CA ALA A 132 12.84 -11.01 14.46
C ALA A 132 11.43 -11.41 13.98
N ASN A 133 10.67 -10.49 13.40
CA ASN A 133 9.32 -10.73 12.87
C ASN A 133 9.32 -10.94 11.36
N LYS A 134 10.48 -11.23 10.77
CA LYS A 134 10.64 -11.45 9.34
C LYS A 134 11.27 -12.81 9.08
N VAL A 135 10.64 -13.60 8.24
CA VAL A 135 11.26 -14.82 7.71
C VAL A 135 11.78 -14.52 6.31
N VAL A 136 13.08 -14.74 6.10
CA VAL A 136 13.71 -14.56 4.78
C VAL A 136 13.97 -15.93 4.16
N VAL A 137 13.35 -16.18 3.01
CA VAL A 137 13.55 -17.41 2.23
C VAL A 137 14.52 -17.09 1.08
N ASN A 138 15.81 -17.36 1.29
CA ASN A 138 16.89 -17.04 0.36
C ASN A 138 17.68 -18.26 -0.15
N SER A 139 17.26 -19.47 0.19
CA SER A 139 17.80 -20.73 -0.34
C SER A 139 16.68 -21.74 -0.62
N ILE A 140 17.01 -22.78 -1.39
CA ILE A 140 16.13 -23.94 -1.60
C ILE A 140 15.74 -24.50 -0.24
N SER A 141 14.44 -24.50 0.06
CA SER A 141 13.89 -24.91 1.34
C SER A 141 12.38 -25.07 1.26
N THR A 142 11.82 -25.85 2.18
CA THR A 142 10.38 -25.86 2.48
C THR A 142 10.23 -25.49 3.94
N GLN A 143 9.48 -24.43 4.21
CA GLN A 143 9.29 -23.90 5.56
C GLN A 143 7.81 -23.62 5.80
N THR A 144 7.32 -23.98 6.97
CA THR A 144 5.99 -23.58 7.44
C THR A 144 6.15 -22.47 8.46
N VAL A 145 5.48 -21.35 8.23
CA VAL A 145 5.60 -20.12 9.01
C VAL A 145 4.24 -19.73 9.57
N THR A 146 4.19 -19.48 10.87
CA THR A 146 3.06 -18.76 11.47
C THR A 146 3.20 -17.28 11.14
N LEU A 147 2.29 -16.78 10.31
CA LEU A 147 2.24 -15.42 9.81
C LEU A 147 1.10 -14.68 10.52
N GLU A 148 1.45 -13.81 11.47
CA GLU A 148 0.50 -12.98 12.20
C GLU A 148 -0.12 -11.91 11.29
N ALA A 149 -1.35 -11.50 11.61
CA ALA A 149 -2.00 -10.38 10.98
C ALA A 149 -1.08 -9.14 10.95
N ASN A 150 -0.97 -8.53 9.79
CA ASN A 150 -0.13 -7.37 9.50
C ASN A 150 -0.43 -6.16 10.42
N SER A 151 -1.67 -6.08 10.91
CA SER A 151 -2.13 -5.04 11.82
C SER A 151 -2.08 -5.36 13.30
N ALA A 152 -1.89 -6.64 13.64
CA ALA A 152 -1.81 -7.03 15.04
C ALA A 152 -0.56 -6.42 15.68
N PRO A 153 -0.58 -6.12 17.00
CA PRO A 153 0.61 -5.74 17.75
C PRO A 153 1.78 -6.69 17.48
N LEU A 154 3.01 -6.20 17.65
CA LEU A 154 4.21 -7.03 17.46
C LEU A 154 4.22 -8.17 18.48
N GLY A 155 4.02 -9.39 17.99
CA GLY A 155 4.16 -10.63 18.74
C GLY A 155 5.51 -11.30 18.49
N ALA A 156 5.58 -12.60 18.79
CA ALA A 156 6.78 -13.41 18.55
C ALA A 156 6.79 -14.06 17.16
N ALA A 157 5.66 -14.13 16.46
CA ALA A 157 5.59 -14.73 15.13
C ALA A 157 5.86 -13.71 14.01
N ALA A 158 6.01 -14.23 12.79
CA ALA A 158 6.38 -13.42 11.64
C ALA A 158 5.23 -12.47 11.24
N LYS A 159 5.55 -11.24 10.85
CA LYS A 159 4.63 -10.29 10.17
C LYS A 159 4.77 -10.35 8.66
N MET A 160 5.92 -10.79 8.18
CA MET A 160 6.24 -10.86 6.76
C MET A 160 7.13 -12.07 6.46
N ILE A 161 6.85 -12.72 5.33
CA ILE A 161 7.81 -13.62 4.68
C ILE A 161 8.37 -12.87 3.46
N LYS A 162 9.69 -12.75 3.37
CA LYS A 162 10.39 -12.17 2.22
C LYS A 162 11.06 -13.29 1.43
N ILE A 163 10.64 -13.50 0.19
CA ILE A 163 11.15 -14.57 -0.66
C ILE A 163 12.10 -13.96 -1.70
N CYS A 164 13.39 -14.24 -1.56
CA CYS A 164 14.40 -13.80 -2.52
C CYS A 164 14.31 -14.67 -3.78
N LEU A 165 14.14 -14.04 -4.94
CA LEU A 165 13.99 -14.73 -6.21
C LEU A 165 15.35 -15.19 -6.78
N PRO A 166 15.46 -16.39 -7.38
CA PRO A 166 16.72 -16.87 -7.93
C PRO A 166 17.27 -15.95 -9.03
N GLY A 167 18.58 -15.68 -9.00
CA GLY A 167 19.27 -14.86 -10.00
C GLY A 167 18.99 -13.35 -9.91
N LEU A 168 18.23 -12.90 -8.91
CA LEU A 168 17.86 -11.51 -8.72
C LEU A 168 18.34 -10.99 -7.36
N SER A 169 18.64 -9.69 -7.26
CA SER A 169 19.04 -9.10 -5.98
C SER A 169 17.85 -9.09 -5.02
N CYS A 170 18.08 -9.44 -3.76
CA CYS A 170 17.03 -9.37 -2.72
C CYS A 170 17.09 -8.08 -1.88
N THR A 171 18.11 -7.24 -2.12
CA THR A 171 18.38 -6.00 -1.39
C THR A 171 18.90 -4.91 -2.32
N GLY A 172 18.93 -3.67 -1.82
CA GLY A 172 19.38 -2.51 -2.59
C GLY A 172 18.35 -1.95 -3.55
N SER A 173 18.78 -0.98 -4.36
CA SER A 173 17.93 -0.18 -5.23
C SER A 173 17.37 -0.93 -6.46
N THR A 174 17.87 -2.13 -6.74
CA THR A 174 17.40 -3.00 -7.83
C THR A 174 16.84 -4.32 -7.31
N ALA A 175 16.45 -4.37 -6.03
CA ALA A 175 15.94 -5.60 -5.45
C ALA A 175 14.64 -6.04 -6.14
N HIS A 176 14.52 -7.36 -6.36
CA HIS A 176 13.32 -8.00 -6.85
C HIS A 176 13.03 -9.25 -6.01
N PHE A 177 11.95 -9.20 -5.25
CA PHE A 177 11.56 -10.24 -4.30
C PHE A 177 10.06 -10.30 -4.15
N LEU A 178 9.56 -11.36 -3.52
CA LEU A 178 8.16 -11.43 -3.10
C LEU A 178 8.03 -11.12 -1.62
N THR A 179 6.96 -10.43 -1.24
CA THR A 179 6.51 -10.38 0.16
C THR A 179 5.23 -11.18 0.31
N VAL A 180 5.09 -11.84 1.45
CA VAL A 180 3.87 -12.55 1.87
C VAL A 180 3.43 -11.98 3.19
N GLU A 181 2.16 -11.59 3.30
CA GLU A 181 1.58 -11.00 4.51
C GLU A 181 0.18 -11.54 4.80
N ALA A 182 -0.21 -11.55 6.07
CA ALA A 182 -1.57 -11.89 6.47
C ALA A 182 -2.41 -10.63 6.67
N ARG A 183 -3.54 -10.53 5.99
CA ARG A 183 -4.53 -9.44 6.12
C ARG A 183 -5.78 -9.96 6.81
N MET A 184 -6.10 -9.37 7.96
CA MET A 184 -7.21 -9.80 8.83
C MET A 184 -7.86 -8.58 9.48
N LYS A 185 -9.18 -8.63 9.66
CA LYS A 185 -10.00 -7.58 10.28
C LYS A 185 -9.92 -7.64 11.81
N THR A 186 -8.71 -7.82 12.35
CA THR A 186 -8.45 -7.94 13.79
C THR A 186 -8.28 -6.58 14.48
N ALA A 187 -7.94 -5.54 13.72
CA ALA A 187 -7.81 -4.17 14.21
C ALA A 187 -8.93 -3.29 13.64
N GLN A 188 -9.27 -2.20 14.34
CA GLN A 188 -10.31 -1.26 13.90
C GLN A 188 -10.04 -0.73 12.50
N TYR A 189 -8.80 -0.31 12.23
CA TYR A 189 -8.38 0.24 10.94
C TYR A 189 -8.32 -0.79 9.79
N GLU A 190 -8.45 -2.09 10.04
CA GLU A 190 -8.51 -3.12 8.96
C GLU A 190 -9.97 -3.54 8.67
N ARG A 191 -10.96 -2.94 9.33
CA ARG A 191 -12.37 -3.31 9.09
C ARG A 191 -12.82 -3.04 7.65
N GLY A 192 -12.19 -2.06 7.01
CA GLY A 192 -12.42 -1.70 5.62
C GLY A 192 -11.94 -2.73 4.60
N LEU A 193 -11.05 -3.66 4.98
CA LEU A 193 -10.50 -4.65 4.05
C LEU A 193 -11.58 -5.34 3.20
N PRO A 194 -11.35 -5.58 1.90
CA PRO A 194 -12.31 -6.30 1.06
C PRO A 194 -12.57 -7.75 1.53
N GLY A 195 -11.56 -8.38 2.12
CA GLY A 195 -11.62 -9.73 2.67
C GLY A 195 -10.47 -10.03 3.63
N GLU A 196 -10.37 -11.27 4.09
CA GLU A 196 -9.25 -11.74 4.92
C GLU A 196 -8.53 -12.88 4.24
N GLY A 197 -7.20 -12.89 4.33
CA GLY A 197 -6.38 -13.91 3.67
C GLY A 197 -4.90 -13.55 3.66
N VAL A 198 -4.15 -14.34 2.92
CA VAL A 198 -2.74 -14.08 2.66
C VAL A 198 -2.60 -13.30 1.37
N MET A 199 -1.90 -12.17 1.41
CA MET A 199 -1.57 -11.34 0.26
C MET A 199 -0.11 -11.56 -0.12
N ILE A 200 0.17 -11.59 -1.42
CA ILE A 200 1.51 -11.78 -1.93
C ILE A 200 1.80 -10.65 -2.91
N HIS A 201 2.89 -9.92 -2.69
CA HIS A 201 3.29 -8.83 -3.57
C HIS A 201 4.60 -9.14 -4.29
N ASP A 202 4.63 -8.88 -5.60
CA ASP A 202 5.82 -8.76 -6.41
C ASP A 202 6.45 -7.37 -6.22
N VAL A 203 7.58 -7.33 -5.52
CA VAL A 203 8.29 -6.10 -5.18
C VAL A 203 9.50 -5.93 -6.09
N VAL A 204 9.52 -4.84 -6.86
CA VAL A 204 10.62 -4.44 -7.72
C VAL A 204 11.02 -3.02 -7.35
N MET A 205 12.19 -2.87 -6.74
CA MET A 205 12.75 -1.56 -6.41
C MET A 205 13.07 -0.80 -7.70
N ASN A 206 12.78 0.50 -7.73
CA ASN A 206 12.89 1.33 -8.93
C ASN A 206 12.11 0.78 -10.14
N ARG A 207 10.94 0.15 -9.90
CA ARG A 207 10.03 -0.24 -10.99
C ARG A 207 9.75 0.99 -11.86
N ARG A 208 9.74 0.79 -13.17
CA ARG A 208 9.27 1.81 -14.11
C ARG A 208 7.77 2.03 -13.93
N ALA A 209 7.31 3.21 -14.32
CA ALA A 209 5.89 3.54 -14.45
C ALA A 209 5.09 2.39 -15.08
N VAL A 210 4.00 2.02 -14.42
CA VAL A 210 3.04 1.04 -14.93
C VAL A 210 1.92 1.77 -15.69
N GLY A 211 1.18 1.05 -16.55
CA GLY A 211 0.00 1.62 -17.23
C GLY A 211 0.25 2.50 -18.45
N SER A 212 1.50 2.74 -18.87
CA SER A 212 1.77 3.56 -20.06
C SER A 212 1.15 2.94 -21.33
N GLY A 213 0.17 3.65 -21.91
CA GLY A 213 -0.54 3.22 -23.11
C GLY A 213 -1.73 2.30 -22.86
N ASP A 214 -2.13 2.05 -21.60
CA ASP A 214 -3.33 1.29 -21.28
C ASP A 214 -4.56 2.23 -21.20
N PRO A 215 -5.56 2.08 -22.08
CA PRO A 215 -6.72 2.97 -22.07
C PRO A 215 -7.63 2.77 -20.85
N CYS A 216 -7.45 1.70 -20.08
CA CYS A 216 -8.21 1.49 -18.84
C CYS A 216 -7.71 2.37 -17.68
N PHE A 217 -6.47 2.87 -17.77
CA PHE A 217 -5.84 3.54 -16.64
C PHE A 217 -5.02 4.75 -17.11
N PHE A 218 -5.35 5.92 -16.59
CA PHE A 218 -4.92 7.20 -17.16
C PHE A 218 -3.68 7.81 -16.50
N ASN A 219 -2.86 7.03 -15.79
CA ASN A 219 -1.61 7.53 -15.23
C ASN A 219 -0.41 6.64 -15.55
N THR A 220 0.76 7.27 -15.57
CA THR A 220 2.06 6.62 -15.75
C THR A 220 2.87 6.71 -14.45
N GLN A 221 2.21 6.56 -13.30
CA GLN A 221 2.93 6.55 -12.04
C GLN A 221 3.43 5.13 -11.75
N SER A 222 4.51 5.02 -10.97
CA SER A 222 5.08 3.72 -10.64
C SER A 222 4.63 3.27 -9.26
N GLY A 223 4.08 2.06 -9.19
CA GLY A 223 3.98 1.29 -7.96
C GLY A 223 5.14 0.28 -7.88
N TRP A 224 5.89 0.22 -6.77
CA TRP A 224 7.00 -0.75 -6.65
C TRP A 224 6.57 -2.16 -6.20
N ALA A 225 5.44 -2.26 -5.52
CA ALA A 225 4.91 -3.50 -4.92
C ALA A 225 3.52 -3.78 -5.49
N MET A 226 3.38 -4.93 -6.15
CA MET A 226 2.18 -5.27 -6.91
C MET A 226 1.61 -6.60 -6.41
N PRO A 227 0.33 -6.71 -6.00
CA PRO A 227 -0.20 -7.97 -5.55
C PRO A 227 -0.26 -8.96 -6.72
N PHE A 228 0.01 -10.24 -6.44
CA PHE A 228 -0.45 -11.31 -7.32
C PHE A 228 -1.96 -11.42 -7.18
N ASP A 229 -2.63 -11.34 -8.31
CA ASP A 229 -4.06 -11.58 -8.38
C ASP A 229 -4.33 -13.06 -8.06
N ALA A 230 -5.15 -13.33 -7.06
CA ALA A 230 -5.54 -14.69 -6.70
C ALA A 230 -6.59 -15.27 -7.66
N THR A 231 -7.25 -14.41 -8.45
CA THR A 231 -8.32 -14.79 -9.37
C THR A 231 -8.03 -14.25 -10.77
N ASP A 232 -7.06 -14.87 -11.45
CA ASP A 232 -6.64 -14.47 -12.80
C ASP A 232 -7.82 -14.21 -13.76
N SER A 233 -7.73 -13.09 -14.49
CA SER A 233 -8.67 -12.70 -15.56
C SER A 233 -10.09 -12.36 -15.10
N ASP A 234 -10.29 -12.00 -13.84
CA ASP A 234 -11.59 -11.57 -13.34
C ASP A 234 -11.89 -10.06 -13.53
N TYR A 235 -10.90 -9.29 -13.96
CA TYR A 235 -11.04 -7.97 -14.54
C TYR A 235 -10.79 -8.02 -16.05
N ARG A 236 -11.68 -7.38 -16.83
CA ARG A 236 -11.51 -7.27 -18.27
C ARG A 236 -10.66 -6.04 -18.58
N ALA A 237 -9.48 -6.28 -19.15
CA ALA A 237 -8.60 -5.22 -19.64
C ALA A 237 -9.25 -4.47 -20.84
N ALA A 238 -8.46 -3.59 -21.44
CA ALA A 238 -8.86 -2.81 -22.60
C ALA A 238 -9.46 -3.70 -23.71
N PRO A 239 -10.56 -3.27 -24.36
CA PRO A 239 -11.23 -1.97 -24.26
C PRO A 239 -12.36 -1.88 -23.20
N TYR A 240 -12.60 -2.94 -22.42
CA TYR A 240 -13.78 -3.00 -21.53
C TYR A 240 -13.57 -2.32 -20.18
N CYS A 241 -12.39 -2.51 -19.59
CA CYS A 241 -11.97 -1.83 -18.36
C CYS A 241 -12.95 -2.00 -17.19
N ASP A 242 -13.51 -3.20 -17.00
CA ASP A 242 -14.56 -3.45 -16.02
C ASP A 242 -14.51 -4.86 -15.39
N SER A 243 -15.38 -5.10 -14.40
CA SER A 243 -15.46 -6.37 -13.67
C SER A 243 -16.13 -7.52 -14.44
N GLY A 244 -16.58 -7.29 -15.68
CA GLY A 244 -17.37 -8.27 -16.44
C GLY A 244 -18.69 -8.63 -15.79
N GLY A 245 -19.29 -7.72 -15.01
CA GLY A 245 -20.54 -7.95 -14.28
C GLY A 245 -20.39 -8.66 -12.93
N ARG A 246 -19.15 -8.91 -12.48
CA ARG A 246 -18.88 -9.46 -11.15
C ARG A 246 -19.23 -8.45 -10.06
N THR A 247 -19.74 -8.97 -8.95
CA THR A 247 -20.14 -8.19 -7.79
C THR A 247 -18.97 -7.90 -6.87
N TYR A 248 -18.93 -6.71 -6.29
CA TYR A 248 -17.99 -6.38 -5.22
C TYR A 248 -18.15 -7.33 -4.02
N PRO A 249 -17.07 -7.79 -3.36
CA PRO A 249 -15.65 -7.54 -3.65
C PRO A 249 -14.99 -8.61 -4.55
N ASN A 250 -15.77 -9.41 -5.29
CA ASN A 250 -15.27 -10.59 -6.01
C ASN A 250 -14.79 -10.26 -7.43
N TYR A 251 -13.95 -9.23 -7.57
CA TYR A 251 -13.32 -8.89 -8.84
C TYR A 251 -12.01 -8.09 -8.66
N ALA A 252 -11.10 -8.23 -9.63
CA ALA A 252 -9.84 -7.51 -9.70
C ALA A 252 -9.04 -7.65 -8.41
N LEU A 253 -8.47 -6.54 -7.92
CA LEU A 253 -7.72 -6.59 -6.68
C LEU A 253 -8.58 -6.75 -5.43
N PHE A 254 -9.91 -6.64 -5.49
CA PHE A 254 -10.75 -6.77 -4.28
C PHE A 254 -10.81 -8.20 -3.73
N ASN A 255 -10.38 -9.19 -4.51
CA ASN A 255 -10.29 -10.61 -4.14
C ASN A 255 -8.88 -11.19 -4.38
N ALA A 256 -7.84 -10.36 -4.30
CA ALA A 256 -6.45 -10.78 -4.48
C ALA A 256 -5.88 -11.63 -3.33
N GLN A 257 -6.64 -11.86 -2.26
CA GLN A 257 -6.22 -12.63 -1.10
C GLN A 257 -6.40 -14.14 -1.28
N TYR A 258 -5.42 -14.92 -0.84
CA TYR A 258 -5.47 -16.37 -0.80
C TYR A 258 -6.05 -16.82 0.55
N GLY A 259 -7.19 -17.52 0.49
CA GLY A 259 -7.81 -18.17 1.66
C GLY A 259 -7.15 -19.50 2.01
N VAL A 260 -7.61 -20.15 3.09
CA VAL A 260 -7.14 -21.50 3.49
C VAL A 260 -7.38 -22.51 2.35
N GLY A 261 -6.36 -23.30 2.04
CA GLY A 261 -6.34 -24.21 0.89
C GLY A 261 -5.91 -23.54 -0.42
N GLY A 262 -5.82 -22.21 -0.45
CA GLY A 262 -5.30 -21.45 -1.58
C GLY A 262 -3.80 -21.62 -1.74
N SER A 263 -3.33 -21.55 -2.98
CA SER A 263 -1.91 -21.62 -3.31
C SER A 263 -1.58 -20.76 -4.52
N VAL A 264 -0.34 -20.26 -4.56
CA VAL A 264 0.26 -19.68 -5.77
C VAL A 264 1.58 -20.37 -6.04
N ALA A 265 1.88 -20.60 -7.32
CA ALA A 265 3.15 -21.15 -7.75
C ALA A 265 3.70 -20.35 -8.93
N SER A 266 5.01 -20.10 -8.89
CA SER A 266 5.76 -19.57 -10.03
C SER A 266 6.79 -20.60 -10.46
N ALA A 267 6.52 -21.27 -11.59
CA ALA A 267 7.47 -22.19 -12.20
C ALA A 267 8.74 -21.46 -12.67
N LEU A 268 8.61 -20.19 -13.07
CA LEU A 268 9.73 -19.33 -13.47
C LEU A 268 10.76 -19.23 -12.33
N TYR A 269 10.29 -18.86 -11.14
CA TYR A 269 11.15 -18.65 -9.97
C TYR A 269 11.32 -19.87 -9.06
N GLY A 270 10.60 -20.96 -9.32
CA GLY A 270 10.63 -22.15 -8.46
C GLY A 270 10.11 -21.85 -7.05
N VAL A 271 9.04 -21.06 -6.92
CA VAL A 271 8.44 -20.67 -5.64
C VAL A 271 7.00 -21.16 -5.60
N GLN A 272 6.59 -21.73 -4.46
CA GLN A 272 5.21 -22.05 -4.14
C GLN A 272 4.87 -21.55 -2.74
N VAL A 273 3.70 -20.94 -2.58
CA VAL A 273 3.15 -20.49 -1.30
C VAL A 273 1.79 -21.13 -1.12
N ASP A 274 1.62 -21.90 -0.05
CA ASP A 274 0.37 -22.57 0.31
C ASP A 274 -0.16 -22.02 1.64
N VAL A 275 -1.45 -21.66 1.68
CA VAL A 275 -2.13 -21.21 2.90
C VAL A 275 -2.76 -22.42 3.59
N LEU A 276 -2.17 -22.90 4.67
CA LEU A 276 -2.52 -24.19 5.27
C LEU A 276 -3.69 -24.11 6.25
N SER A 277 -3.67 -23.11 7.13
CA SER A 277 -4.70 -22.94 8.16
C SER A 277 -4.78 -21.49 8.63
N LYS A 278 -5.86 -21.16 9.34
CA LYS A 278 -6.16 -19.84 9.88
C LYS A 278 -6.50 -19.96 11.37
N THR A 279 -6.01 -19.04 12.18
CA THR A 279 -6.44 -18.80 13.57
C THR A 279 -7.19 -17.47 13.66
N SER A 280 -7.54 -17.02 14.87
CA SER A 280 -8.15 -15.70 15.06
C SER A 280 -7.20 -14.53 14.77
N SER A 281 -5.88 -14.75 14.74
CA SER A 281 -4.88 -13.68 14.58
C SER A 281 -3.72 -14.00 13.64
N SER A 282 -3.71 -15.17 13.00
CA SER A 282 -2.62 -15.59 12.13
C SER A 282 -3.07 -16.60 11.06
N PHE A 283 -2.20 -16.79 10.06
CA PHE A 283 -2.25 -17.90 9.12
C PHE A 283 -1.02 -18.79 9.27
N SER A 284 -1.18 -20.09 9.04
CA SER A 284 -0.05 -21.00 8.81
C SER A 284 0.21 -21.05 7.31
N VAL A 285 1.40 -20.61 6.89
CA VAL A 285 1.78 -20.47 5.48
C VAL A 285 3.00 -21.32 5.20
N LYS A 286 2.92 -22.22 4.23
CA LYS A 286 4.05 -23.01 3.78
C LYS A 286 4.65 -22.38 2.54
N VAL A 287 5.94 -22.10 2.58
CA VAL A 287 6.70 -21.57 1.46
C VAL A 287 7.70 -22.62 1.02
N THR A 288 7.66 -22.98 -0.25
CA THR A 288 8.58 -23.90 -0.91
C THR A 288 9.36 -23.15 -1.96
N ARG A 289 10.70 -23.24 -1.91
CA ARG A 289 11.61 -22.74 -2.92
C ARG A 289 12.45 -23.89 -3.48
N THR A 290 12.46 -24.07 -4.80
CA THR A 290 13.10 -25.20 -5.50
C THR A 290 14.21 -24.80 -6.47
N LYS A 291 14.42 -23.50 -6.70
CA LYS A 291 15.50 -22.92 -7.52
C LYS A 291 16.29 -21.90 -6.71
#